data_AF-A0A424KCQ4-F1
#
_entry.id   AF-A0A424KCQ4-F1
#
_cell.length_a   1.000
_cell.length_b   1.000
_cell.length_c   1.000
_cell.angle_alpha   90.00
_cell.angle_beta   90.00
_cell.angle_gamma   90.00
#
_symmetry.space_group_name_H-M   'P 1'
#
loop_
_entity.id
_entity.type
_entity.pdbx_description
1 polymer ?
#
loop_
_entity_poly.entity_id
_entity_poly.type
_entity_poly.pdbx_seq_one_letter_code
_entity_poly.pdbx_strand_id
1 'polypeptide(L)'
;MINISKILVCYFILSKFLQANEVMECITQRQSGFHFLGKDYYEIIKYLGLEKFTISISRNRKDIIENQKQANLSTPNKNLANIKNVHFLELIVTNSKNHPNVFHCSWRHKTNIDKISDNNYECIERKDKKDLFSLDYNGNFSYSSTFKMLKKNSRNTLHSIFGECKKIKM
;
A
#
# COMPACT_ATOMS: atom_id res chain seq x y z
N MET A 1 -17.17 12.62 -32.23
CA MET A 1 -17.19 13.27 -30.90
C MET A 1 -16.19 12.57 -29.99
N ILE A 2 -15.07 13.23 -29.70
CA ILE A 2 -14.09 12.72 -28.74
C ILE A 2 -14.77 12.72 -27.36
N ASN A 3 -14.74 11.58 -26.67
CA ASN A 3 -15.41 11.43 -25.40
C ASN A 3 -14.59 12.12 -24.29
N ILE A 4 -14.75 13.45 -24.18
CA ILE A 4 -14.00 14.34 -23.28
C ILE A 4 -14.01 13.82 -21.84
N SER A 5 -15.12 13.21 -21.40
CA SER A 5 -15.24 12.62 -20.06
C SER A 5 -14.24 11.47 -19.84
N LYS A 6 -14.02 10.60 -20.84
CA LYS A 6 -13.02 9.51 -20.75
C LYS A 6 -11.59 10.06 -20.72
N ILE A 7 -11.33 11.13 -21.48
CA ILE A 7 -10.01 11.78 -21.50
C ILE A 7 -9.72 12.46 -20.16
N LEU A 8 -10.71 13.15 -19.57
CA LEU A 8 -10.55 13.78 -18.26
C LEU A 8 -10.29 12.76 -17.16
N VAL A 9 -10.98 11.61 -17.19
CA VAL A 9 -10.77 10.51 -16.24
C VAL A 9 -9.38 9.90 -16.41
N CYS A 10 -8.93 9.66 -17.64
CA CYS A 10 -7.57 9.20 -17.91
C CYS A 10 -6.52 10.22 -17.42
N TYR A 11 -6.74 11.52 -17.65
CA TYR A 11 -5.85 12.59 -17.19
C TYR A 11 -5.78 12.65 -15.66
N PHE A 12 -6.90 12.54 -14.96
CA PHE A 12 -6.96 12.51 -13.49
C PHE A 12 -6.26 11.28 -12.89
N ILE A 13 -6.35 10.13 -13.55
CA ILE A 13 -5.65 8.91 -13.13
C ILE A 13 -4.15 9.04 -13.41
N LEU A 14 -3.76 9.60 -14.56
CA LEU A 14 -2.36 9.87 -14.90
C LEU A 14 -1.72 10.88 -13.94
N SER A 15 -2.43 11.97 -13.60
CA SER A 15 -1.92 13.00 -12.69
C SER A 15 -1.72 12.46 -11.27
N LYS A 16 -2.58 11.54 -10.82
CA LYS A 16 -2.40 10.81 -9.55
C LYS A 16 -1.17 9.90 -9.56
N PHE A 17 -0.86 9.28 -10.70
CA PHE A 17 0.37 8.50 -10.90
C PHE A 17 1.62 9.40 -10.91
N LEU A 18 1.58 10.55 -11.57
CA LEU A 18 2.66 11.55 -11.58
C LEU A 18 2.90 12.20 -10.20
N GLN A 19 1.91 12.19 -9.31
CA GLN A 19 2.03 12.63 -7.92
C GLN A 19 2.54 11.54 -6.97
N ALA A 20 2.74 10.30 -7.43
CA ALA A 20 3.30 9.26 -6.59
C ALA A 20 4.78 9.59 -6.30
N ASN A 21 5.11 9.78 -5.03
CA ASN A 21 6.49 10.04 -4.61
C ASN A 21 7.36 8.77 -4.65
N GLU A 22 6.74 7.59 -4.59
CA GLU A 22 7.47 6.33 -4.61
C GLU A 22 6.66 5.24 -5.32
N VAL A 23 7.29 4.54 -6.26
CA VAL A 23 6.72 3.40 -6.99
C VAL A 23 7.59 2.17 -6.76
N MET A 24 6.95 1.04 -6.47
CA MET A 24 7.63 -0.22 -6.18
C MET A 24 7.02 -1.38 -6.98
N GLU A 25 7.86 -2.31 -7.43
CA GLU A 25 7.43 -3.60 -7.95
C GLU A 25 7.40 -4.63 -6.83
N CYS A 26 6.27 -5.31 -6.68
CA CYS A 26 6.03 -6.32 -5.66
C CYS A 26 5.89 -7.70 -6.27
N ILE A 27 6.48 -8.70 -5.62
CA ILE A 27 6.43 -10.11 -6.01
C ILE A 27 5.91 -10.91 -4.83
N THR A 28 4.83 -11.67 -5.06
CA THR A 28 4.31 -12.61 -4.06
C THR A 28 5.21 -13.83 -3.97
N GLN A 29 5.64 -14.18 -2.76
CA GLN A 29 6.50 -15.32 -2.48
C GLN A 29 5.75 -16.47 -1.80
N ARG A 30 4.77 -16.15 -0.95
CA ARG A 30 4.01 -17.16 -0.19
C ARG A 30 2.57 -16.69 0.07
N GLN A 31 1.72 -17.64 0.47
CA GLN A 31 0.32 -17.40 0.80
C GLN A 31 -0.08 -18.11 2.09
N SER A 32 -1.18 -17.65 2.71
CA SER A 32 -1.85 -18.31 3.81
C SER A 32 -3.36 -18.27 3.62
N GLY A 33 -4.03 -19.35 4.03
CA GLY A 33 -5.49 -19.46 4.02
C GLY A 33 -6.12 -19.81 2.66
N PHE A 34 -5.37 -19.91 1.55
CA PHE A 34 -5.97 -20.17 0.23
C PHE A 34 -6.55 -21.59 0.09
N HIS A 35 -6.24 -22.50 1.02
CA HIS A 35 -6.78 -23.86 1.03
C HIS A 35 -8.32 -23.91 1.03
N PHE A 36 -9.00 -22.85 1.50
CA PHE A 36 -10.47 -22.74 1.42
C PHE A 36 -10.99 -22.35 0.02
N LEU A 37 -10.16 -21.75 -0.84
CA LEU A 37 -10.52 -21.37 -2.21
C LEU A 37 -10.27 -22.51 -3.21
N GLY A 38 -9.22 -23.32 -2.97
CA GLY A 38 -8.87 -24.47 -3.80
C GLY A 38 -7.47 -24.98 -3.50
N LYS A 39 -7.06 -26.04 -4.21
CA LYS A 39 -5.70 -26.60 -4.12
C LYS A 39 -4.70 -25.88 -5.03
N ASP A 40 -5.17 -25.19 -6.07
CA ASP A 40 -4.33 -24.53 -7.09
C ASP A 40 -4.06 -23.05 -6.77
N TYR A 41 -3.41 -22.82 -5.62
CA TYR A 41 -3.14 -21.48 -5.10
C TYR A 41 -2.35 -20.58 -6.07
N TYR A 42 -1.42 -21.15 -6.84
CA TYR A 42 -0.69 -20.40 -7.88
C TYR A 42 -1.63 -19.86 -8.96
N GLU A 43 -2.60 -20.66 -9.41
CA GLU A 43 -3.58 -20.21 -10.41
C GLU A 43 -4.49 -19.12 -9.85
N ILE A 44 -4.84 -19.18 -8.56
CA ILE A 44 -5.65 -18.14 -7.89
C ILE A 44 -4.87 -16.82 -7.84
N ILE A 45 -3.61 -16.84 -7.40
CA ILE A 45 -2.77 -15.63 -7.32
C ILE A 45 -2.56 -15.03 -8.72
N LYS A 46 -2.30 -15.87 -9.72
CA LYS A 46 -2.19 -15.48 -11.12
C LYS A 46 -3.50 -14.88 -11.64
N TYR A 47 -4.64 -15.51 -11.34
CA TYR A 47 -5.96 -15.00 -11.69
C TYR A 47 -6.24 -13.65 -11.03
N LEU A 48 -5.82 -13.41 -9.79
CA LEU A 48 -6.01 -12.13 -9.12
C LEU A 48 -5.07 -11.02 -9.67
N GLY A 49 -4.05 -11.42 -10.44
CA GLY A 49 -3.01 -10.52 -10.94
C GLY A 49 -2.07 -10.03 -9.84
N LEU A 50 -1.90 -10.84 -8.79
CA LEU A 50 -1.12 -10.50 -7.59
C LEU A 50 0.18 -11.30 -7.49
N GLU A 51 0.55 -12.06 -8.52
CA GLU A 51 1.86 -12.73 -8.59
C GLU A 51 2.99 -11.69 -8.68
N LYS A 52 2.83 -10.75 -9.60
CA LYS A 52 3.65 -9.55 -9.76
C LYS A 52 2.72 -8.35 -9.94
N PHE A 53 2.90 -7.32 -9.14
CA PHE A 53 2.05 -6.13 -9.16
C PHE A 53 2.87 -4.91 -8.75
N THR A 54 2.35 -3.71 -9.00
CA THR A 54 3.00 -2.47 -8.57
C THR A 54 2.24 -1.81 -7.44
N ILE A 55 2.97 -1.11 -6.58
CA ILE A 55 2.38 -0.19 -5.62
C ILE A 55 2.90 1.22 -5.83
N SER A 56 2.05 2.20 -5.58
CA SER A 56 2.39 3.61 -5.60
C SER A 56 2.05 4.24 -4.26
N ILE A 57 3.02 4.90 -3.65
CA ILE A 57 2.90 5.54 -2.34
C ILE A 57 2.89 7.05 -2.56
N SER A 58 1.85 7.71 -2.05
CA SER A 58 1.66 9.15 -2.24
C SER A 58 2.77 10.02 -1.63
N ARG A 59 3.48 9.56 -0.59
CA ARG A 59 4.56 10.30 0.10
C ARG A 59 5.64 9.37 0.67
N ASN A 60 6.91 9.75 0.55
CA ASN A 60 8.02 8.98 1.12
C ASN A 60 8.10 9.16 2.66
N ARG A 61 8.46 8.10 3.42
CA ARG A 61 8.70 8.18 4.87
C ARG A 61 9.76 9.21 5.22
N LYS A 62 10.86 9.24 4.45
CA LYS A 62 12.03 10.09 4.71
C LYS A 62 11.63 11.56 4.58
N ASP A 63 11.00 11.94 3.47
CA ASP A 63 10.56 13.32 3.22
C ASP A 63 9.58 13.82 4.30
N ILE A 64 8.63 12.97 4.73
CA ILE A 64 7.70 13.31 5.81
C ILE A 64 8.46 13.64 7.11
N ILE A 65 9.48 12.84 7.44
CA ILE A 65 10.28 13.03 8.66
C ILE A 65 11.19 14.24 8.55
N GLU A 66 11.86 14.44 7.41
CA GLU A 66 12.72 15.61 7.18
C GLU A 66 11.93 16.91 7.30
N ASN A 67 10.74 16.98 6.69
CA ASN A 67 9.85 18.14 6.80
C ASN A 67 9.43 18.40 8.26
N GLN A 68 9.16 17.36 9.04
CA GLN A 68 8.85 17.53 10.47
C GLN A 68 10.06 17.99 11.29
N LYS A 69 11.25 17.44 11.02
CA LYS A 69 12.49 17.88 11.68
C LYS A 69 12.72 19.37 11.40
N GLN A 70 12.57 19.82 10.16
CA GLN A 70 12.72 21.22 9.76
C GLN A 70 11.70 22.14 10.46
N ALA A 71 10.40 21.81 10.42
CA ALA A 71 9.36 22.63 11.05
C ALA A 71 9.56 22.79 12.58
N ASN A 72 10.09 21.77 13.24
CA ASN A 72 10.38 21.80 14.67
C ASN A 72 11.63 22.63 15.00
N LEU A 73 12.66 22.64 14.14
CA LEU A 73 13.80 23.55 14.29
C LEU A 73 13.35 25.03 14.26
N SER A 74 12.26 25.32 13.55
CA SER A 74 11.65 26.64 13.49
C SER A 74 10.83 27.02 14.74
N THR A 75 10.54 26.07 15.65
CA THR A 75 9.72 26.29 16.87
C THR A 75 10.33 25.59 18.10
N PRO A 76 11.32 26.22 18.78
CA PRO A 76 12.22 25.55 19.73
C PRO A 76 11.59 25.01 21.02
N ASN A 77 10.36 25.43 21.38
CA ASN A 77 9.77 25.18 22.70
C ASN A 77 8.87 23.95 22.83
N LYS A 78 8.85 23.03 21.85
CA LYS A 78 8.11 21.77 21.98
C LYS A 78 9.05 20.64 22.41
N ASN A 79 8.80 20.07 23.59
CA ASN A 79 9.52 18.91 24.14
C ASN A 79 9.56 17.75 23.13
N LEU A 80 10.68 17.61 22.40
CA LEU A 80 10.86 16.60 21.35
C LEU A 80 10.73 15.16 21.87
N ALA A 81 11.06 14.92 23.15
CA ALA A 81 11.20 13.58 23.71
C ALA A 81 9.88 12.76 23.76
N ASN A 82 8.71 13.38 23.60
CA ASN A 82 7.42 12.72 23.80
C ASN A 82 6.47 12.75 22.60
N ILE A 83 6.87 13.28 21.45
CA ILE A 83 5.97 13.43 20.29
C ILE A 83 5.93 12.12 19.48
N LYS A 84 4.89 11.31 19.73
CA LYS A 84 4.47 10.22 18.84
C LYS A 84 3.53 10.81 17.77
N ASN A 85 3.97 10.85 16.52
CA ASN A 85 3.13 11.30 15.42
C ASN A 85 2.52 10.11 14.69
N VAL A 86 1.21 10.21 14.40
CA VAL A 86 0.54 9.34 13.43
C VAL A 86 0.56 10.08 12.09
N HIS A 87 1.10 9.44 11.06
CA HIS A 87 1.09 10.02 9.71
C HIS A 87 0.21 9.19 8.80
N PHE A 88 -0.43 9.87 7.86
CA PHE A 88 -1.37 9.27 6.93
C PHE A 88 -0.90 9.43 5.49
N LEU A 89 -1.05 8.37 4.71
CA LEU A 89 -0.76 8.36 3.28
C LEU A 89 -1.73 7.47 2.52
N GLU A 90 -1.82 7.70 1.22
CA GLU A 90 -2.49 6.80 0.28
C GLU A 90 -1.47 5.83 -0.33
N LEU A 91 -1.84 4.55 -0.39
CA LEU A 91 -1.16 3.49 -1.12
C LEU A 91 -2.11 2.94 -2.18
N ILE A 92 -1.65 2.88 -3.42
CA ILE A 92 -2.41 2.34 -4.55
C ILE A 92 -1.76 1.04 -4.98
N VAL A 93 -2.50 -0.06 -4.94
CA VAL A 93 -2.08 -1.36 -5.47
C VAL A 93 -2.62 -1.50 -6.88
N THR A 94 -1.74 -1.62 -7.88
CA THR A 94 -2.13 -1.88 -9.28
C THR A 94 -1.75 -3.30 -9.64
N ASN A 95 -2.75 -4.18 -9.72
CA ASN A 95 -2.55 -5.56 -10.13
C ASN A 95 -2.25 -5.66 -11.64
N SER A 96 -1.80 -6.82 -12.11
CA SER A 96 -1.50 -7.05 -13.54
C SER A 96 -2.73 -6.96 -14.47
N LYS A 97 -3.94 -6.83 -13.89
CA LYS A 97 -5.19 -6.57 -14.61
C LYS A 97 -5.54 -5.08 -14.68
N ASN A 98 -4.64 -4.20 -14.24
CA ASN A 98 -4.80 -2.74 -14.22
C ASN A 98 -6.01 -2.24 -13.42
N HIS A 99 -6.40 -2.96 -12.36
CA HIS A 99 -7.42 -2.51 -11.42
C HIS A 99 -6.74 -1.92 -10.17
N PRO A 100 -6.81 -0.58 -9.97
CA PRO A 100 -6.21 0.05 -8.81
C PRO A 100 -7.09 -0.15 -7.57
N ASN A 101 -6.49 -0.65 -6.48
CA ASN A 101 -7.10 -0.66 -5.15
C ASN A 101 -6.43 0.41 -4.29
N VAL A 102 -7.23 1.26 -3.66
CA VAL A 102 -6.74 2.41 -2.88
C VAL A 102 -6.87 2.12 -1.40
N PHE A 103 -5.75 2.23 -0.68
CA PHE A 103 -5.66 2.02 0.75
C PHE A 103 -5.28 3.32 1.47
N HIS A 104 -5.87 3.53 2.64
CA HIS A 104 -5.44 4.56 3.57
C HIS A 104 -4.52 3.93 4.61
N CYS A 105 -3.27 4.36 4.61
CA CYS A 105 -2.24 3.87 5.50
C CYS A 105 -2.02 4.83 6.64
N SER A 106 -1.71 4.27 7.80
CA SER A 106 -1.16 5.00 8.91
C SER A 106 0.08 4.30 9.46
N TRP A 107 0.97 5.08 10.06
CA TRP A 107 2.08 4.55 10.83
C TRP A 107 2.41 5.51 11.96
N ARG A 108 2.97 4.96 13.04
CA ARG A 108 3.39 5.72 14.21
C ARG A 108 4.90 5.87 14.19
N HIS A 109 5.38 7.10 14.35
CA HIS A 109 6.81 7.38 14.47
C HIS A 109 7.06 8.27 15.69
N LYS A 110 8.16 7.99 16.40
CA LYS A 110 8.69 8.84 17.48
C LYS A 110 9.84 9.66 16.91
N THR A 111 9.67 10.97 16.81
CA THR A 111 10.65 11.85 16.16
C THR A 111 11.99 11.95 16.90
N ASN A 112 12.01 11.62 18.20
CA ASN A 112 13.22 11.64 19.04
C ASN A 112 14.04 10.34 19.02
N ILE A 113 13.55 9.30 18.35
CA ILE A 113 14.28 8.05 18.19
C ILE A 113 14.36 7.77 16.70
N ASP A 114 15.57 7.67 16.14
CA ASP A 114 15.78 7.46 14.70
C ASP A 114 15.46 6.01 14.30
N LYS A 115 14.21 5.63 14.50
CA LYS A 115 13.61 4.31 14.32
C LYS A 115 12.59 4.34 13.19
N ILE A 116 12.97 5.01 12.09
CA ILE A 116 12.17 5.07 10.86
C ILE A 116 11.89 3.67 10.28
N SER A 117 12.81 2.73 10.55
CA SER A 117 12.75 1.33 10.14
C SER A 117 11.77 0.47 10.95
N ASP A 118 11.40 0.90 12.15
CA ASP A 118 10.79 0.00 13.14
C ASP A 118 9.28 -0.17 12.96
N ASN A 119 8.63 0.67 12.15
CA ASN A 119 7.18 0.69 12.02
C ASN A 119 6.72 0.48 10.57
N ASN A 120 5.77 -0.42 10.40
CA ASN A 120 5.15 -0.70 9.11
C ASN A 120 4.12 0.38 8.75
N TYR A 121 3.84 0.52 7.46
CA TYR A 121 2.61 1.14 7.00
C TYR A 121 1.50 0.12 7.18
N GLU A 122 0.54 0.42 8.05
CA GLU A 122 -0.66 -0.39 8.21
C GLU A 122 -1.81 0.29 7.47
N CYS A 123 -2.33 -0.38 6.45
CA CYS A 123 -3.26 0.18 5.49
C CYS A 123 -4.57 -0.59 5.40
N ILE A 124 -5.67 0.16 5.28
CA ILE A 124 -7.02 -0.38 5.15
C ILE A 124 -7.62 0.12 3.84
N GLU A 125 -8.28 -0.76 3.08
CA GLU A 125 -8.91 -0.38 1.82
C GLU A 125 -10.04 0.63 2.04
N ARG A 126 -10.18 1.59 1.12
CA ARG A 126 -11.28 2.54 1.12
C ARG A 126 -12.57 1.84 0.63
N LYS A 127 -13.71 2.13 1.28
CA LYS A 127 -15.10 1.69 0.93
C LYS A 127 -15.51 0.32 1.49
N ASP A 128 -15.70 0.25 2.81
CA ASP A 128 -16.39 -0.84 3.56
C ASP A 128 -15.82 -2.26 3.44
N LYS A 129 -14.74 -2.44 2.68
CA LYS A 129 -14.00 -3.69 2.59
C LYS A 129 -12.96 -3.76 3.71
N LYS A 130 -12.74 -4.98 4.20
CA LYS A 130 -11.82 -5.30 5.31
C LYS A 130 -10.44 -5.72 4.81
N ASP A 131 -10.06 -5.26 3.63
CA ASP A 131 -8.80 -5.62 3.01
C ASP A 131 -7.67 -4.83 3.69
N LEU A 132 -6.60 -5.55 4.05
CA LEU A 132 -5.49 -5.05 4.85
C LEU A 132 -4.19 -5.19 4.10
N PHE A 133 -3.44 -4.09 3.97
CA PHE A 133 -2.11 -4.09 3.38
C PHE A 133 -1.13 -3.58 4.42
N SER A 134 -0.08 -4.36 4.71
CA SER A 134 1.05 -3.93 5.53
C SER A 134 2.31 -3.88 4.68
N LEU A 135 3.14 -2.86 4.88
CA LEU A 135 4.44 -2.70 4.21
C LEU A 135 5.49 -2.26 5.22
N ASP A 136 6.52 -3.07 5.43
CA ASP A 136 7.64 -2.71 6.30
C ASP A 136 8.64 -1.77 5.61
N TYR A 137 9.69 -1.34 6.32
CA TYR A 137 10.72 -0.46 5.77
C TYR A 137 11.63 -1.14 4.73
N ASN A 138 11.79 -2.47 4.84
CA ASN A 138 12.63 -3.26 3.95
C ASN A 138 11.91 -3.65 2.65
N GLY A 139 10.61 -3.34 2.56
CA GLY A 139 9.76 -3.67 1.43
C GLY A 139 9.03 -5.00 1.58
N ASN A 140 9.11 -5.70 2.71
CA ASN A 140 8.27 -6.87 2.92
C ASN A 140 6.81 -6.43 3.07
N PHE A 141 5.91 -7.10 2.35
CA PHE A 141 4.49 -6.81 2.41
C PHE A 141 3.67 -8.01 2.90
N SER A 142 2.52 -7.70 3.49
CA SER A 142 1.42 -8.65 3.66
C SER A 142 0.14 -8.02 3.13
N TYR A 143 -0.57 -8.72 2.25
CA TYR A 143 -1.87 -8.29 1.75
C TYR A 143 -2.93 -9.34 2.08
N SER A 144 -3.91 -8.96 2.88
CA SER A 144 -5.01 -9.82 3.30
C SER A 144 -6.34 -9.31 2.72
N SER A 145 -7.06 -10.18 2.02
CA SER A 145 -8.35 -9.87 1.39
C SER A 145 -9.24 -11.11 1.39
N THR A 146 -10.53 -10.92 1.21
CA THR A 146 -11.49 -12.04 1.06
C THR A 146 -11.42 -12.76 -0.30
N PHE A 147 -10.66 -12.21 -1.27
CA PHE A 147 -10.47 -12.73 -2.63
C PHE A 147 -11.67 -13.51 -3.20
N LYS A 148 -12.62 -12.80 -3.81
CA LYS A 148 -13.77 -13.44 -4.45
C LYS A 148 -13.38 -14.08 -5.79
N MET A 149 -13.54 -15.39 -5.92
CA MET A 149 -13.60 -16.05 -7.23
C MET A 149 -15.05 -16.07 -7.74
N LEU A 150 -15.24 -15.84 -9.04
CA LEU A 150 -16.55 -15.70 -9.71
C LEU A 150 -17.53 -16.88 -9.54
N LYS A 151 -17.14 -18.02 -8.94
CA LYS A 151 -17.93 -19.27 -8.98
C LYS A 151 -17.99 -20.12 -7.68
N LYS A 152 -17.46 -19.67 -6.55
CA LYS A 152 -17.56 -20.43 -5.28
C LYS A 152 -18.18 -19.57 -4.19
N ASN A 153 -19.05 -20.18 -3.37
CA ASN A 153 -19.57 -19.63 -2.13
C ASN A 153 -18.41 -19.20 -1.22
N SER A 154 -17.96 -17.96 -1.37
CA SER A 154 -16.88 -17.42 -0.57
C SER A 154 -17.45 -17.13 0.82
N ARG A 155 -17.12 -17.96 1.80
CA ARG A 155 -17.15 -17.50 3.20
C ARG A 155 -16.32 -16.22 3.27
N ASN A 156 -16.70 -15.27 4.12
CA ASN A 156 -15.94 -14.04 4.38
C ASN A 156 -14.63 -14.35 5.15
N THR A 157 -13.82 -15.26 4.63
CA THR A 157 -12.54 -15.67 5.19
C THR A 157 -11.47 -14.80 4.57
N LEU A 158 -10.63 -14.17 5.40
CA LEU A 158 -9.46 -13.44 4.91
C LEU A 158 -8.37 -14.44 4.50
N HIS A 159 -7.79 -14.16 3.35
CA HIS A 159 -6.67 -14.89 2.77
C HIS A 159 -5.52 -13.91 2.62
N SER A 160 -4.30 -14.37 2.89
CA SER A 160 -3.13 -13.50 2.92
C SER A 160 -2.12 -13.92 1.89
N ILE A 161 -1.52 -12.96 1.20
CA ILE A 161 -0.30 -13.13 0.42
C ILE A 161 0.82 -12.31 1.04
N PHE A 162 2.04 -12.81 0.88
CA PHE A 162 3.23 -12.18 1.42
C PHE A 162 4.34 -12.19 0.38
N GLY A 163 5.20 -11.19 0.43
CA GLY A 163 6.36 -11.11 -0.44
C GLY A 163 7.12 -9.82 -0.24
N GLU A 164 7.80 -9.39 -1.28
CA GLU A 164 8.70 -8.24 -1.25
C GLU A 164 8.39 -7.26 -2.36
N CYS A 165 8.50 -5.98 -2.02
CA CYS A 165 8.43 -4.84 -2.91
C CYS A 165 9.81 -4.19 -3.03
N LYS A 166 10.26 -3.91 -4.25
CA LYS A 166 11.51 -3.22 -4.54
C LYS A 166 11.22 -1.92 -5.25
N LYS A 167 11.88 -0.84 -4.83
CA LYS A 167 11.75 0.46 -5.49
C LYS A 167 12.14 0.34 -6.96
N ILE A 168 11.32 0.87 -7.84
CA ILE A 168 11.69 1.04 -9.24
C ILE A 168 12.63 2.25 -9.26
N LYS A 169 13.89 2.06 -9.67
CA LYS A 169 14.75 3.19 -10.01
C LYS A 169 14.21 3.76 -11.33
N MET A 170 13.57 4.91 -11.27
CA MET A 170 13.29 5.73 -12.45
C MET A 170 14.57 6.44 -12.89
#